data_AF-A0A0E3QIC1-F1
#
_entry.id   AF-A0A0E3QIC1-F1
#
_cell.length_a   1.000
_cell.length_b   1.000
_cell.length_c   1.000
_cell.angle_alpha   90.00
_cell.angle_beta   90.00
_cell.angle_gamma   90.00
#
_symmetry.space_group_name_H-M   'P 1'
#
loop_
_entity.id
_entity.type
_entity.pdbx_description
1 polymer ?
#
loop_
_entity_poly.entity_id
_entity_poly.type
_entity_poly.pdbx_seq_one_letter_code
_entity_poly.pdbx_strand_id
1 'polypeptide(L)'
;MQKVQETAEKIRTMEIRGAGRIAKAASEAIRDYAAGLDVASMEEFSARIKEVSNLLISTRPTAVSLPNAVKLSSKYSSANVEEARQEIIKNANLFIEIADKALEKIGKIGSRRIRDGDVIMTHCNSHASLSIITTAFEDGKDISVIATESRPRRQGLLTIRHLNDFGIPTTLIVDSAVRYYMKEVDKVVVGADAIAANGALVNKIGTSQLALAAHEARKSFMVAAETFKFSPSTIVGNPIEIEERAADEVVDPAVISELSHVKVRNPAFDFTPAEYIDMIVTDIGIIPPAMAYTVIKEHLGWELGEV
;
A
#
# COMPACT_ATOMS: atom_id res chain seq x y z
N MET A 1 18.34 -20.54 -0.54
CA MET A 1 18.58 -19.44 0.44
C MET A 1 19.11 -18.17 -0.21
N GLN A 2 20.15 -18.22 -1.05
CA GLN A 2 20.74 -17.03 -1.69
C GLN A 2 19.73 -16.07 -2.36
N LYS A 3 18.86 -16.58 -3.24
CA LYS A 3 17.82 -15.75 -3.91
C LYS A 3 16.87 -15.06 -2.92
N VAL A 4 16.53 -15.71 -1.81
CA VAL A 4 15.68 -15.13 -0.76
C VAL A 4 16.40 -13.97 -0.08
N GLN A 5 17.69 -14.13 0.22
CA GLN A 5 18.52 -13.08 0.81
C GLN A 5 18.67 -11.88 -0.14
N GLU A 6 18.85 -12.14 -1.44
CA GLU A 6 18.87 -11.09 -2.47
C GLU A 6 17.55 -10.33 -2.52
N THR A 7 16.41 -11.02 -2.58
CA THR A 7 15.08 -10.37 -2.53
C THR A 7 14.89 -9.57 -1.24
N ALA A 8 15.28 -10.13 -0.09
CA ALA A 8 15.17 -9.45 1.20
C ALA A 8 16.00 -8.16 1.23
N GLU A 9 17.21 -8.18 0.68
CA GLU A 9 18.07 -7.01 0.61
C GLU A 9 17.54 -5.95 -0.37
N LYS A 10 16.99 -6.38 -1.52
CA LYS A 10 16.33 -5.47 -2.46
C LYS A 10 15.10 -4.78 -1.86
N ILE A 11 14.35 -5.48 -1.00
CA ILE A 11 13.23 -4.88 -0.26
C ILE A 11 13.76 -3.89 0.79
N ARG A 12 14.79 -4.28 1.56
CA ARG A 12 15.41 -3.44 2.60
C ARG A 12 16.01 -2.15 2.05
N THR A 13 16.73 -2.23 0.93
CA THR A 13 17.39 -1.09 0.25
C THR A 13 16.44 -0.27 -0.63
N MET A 14 15.16 -0.62 -0.69
CA MET A 14 14.13 0.03 -1.51
C MET A 14 14.37 -0.02 -3.03
N GLU A 15 15.19 -0.94 -3.53
CA GLU A 15 15.24 -1.29 -4.95
C GLU A 15 13.85 -1.80 -5.39
N ILE A 16 13.29 -2.72 -4.60
CA ILE A 16 11.88 -3.13 -4.70
C ILE A 16 11.07 -2.29 -3.72
N ARG A 17 10.23 -1.40 -4.26
CA ARG A 17 9.39 -0.48 -3.47
C ARG A 17 7.94 -0.44 -3.96
N GLY A 18 7.06 -0.04 -3.06
CA GLY A 18 5.61 -0.07 -3.25
C GLY A 18 5.02 -1.36 -2.69
N ALA A 19 3.97 -1.24 -1.87
CA ALA A 19 3.39 -2.33 -1.11
C ALA A 19 3.05 -3.57 -1.97
N GLY A 20 2.43 -3.39 -3.15
CA GLY A 20 2.10 -4.50 -4.05
C GLY A 20 3.32 -5.20 -4.66
N ARG A 21 4.36 -4.45 -5.05
CA ARG A 21 5.59 -5.04 -5.62
C ARG A 21 6.39 -5.81 -4.57
N ILE A 22 6.46 -5.27 -3.35
CA ILE A 22 7.10 -5.94 -2.21
C ILE A 22 6.38 -7.25 -1.89
N ALA A 23 5.05 -7.21 -1.83
CA ALA A 23 4.22 -8.39 -1.58
C ALA A 23 4.42 -9.48 -2.66
N LYS A 24 4.35 -9.11 -3.94
CA LYS A 24 4.59 -10.02 -5.06
C LYS A 24 6.00 -10.67 -5.00
N ALA A 25 7.04 -9.86 -4.79
CA ALA A 25 8.41 -10.36 -4.70
C ALA A 25 8.61 -11.34 -3.52
N ALA A 26 7.97 -11.09 -2.38
CA ALA A 26 8.01 -12.01 -1.24
C ALA A 26 7.30 -13.33 -1.54
N SER A 27 6.15 -13.31 -2.20
CA SER A 27 5.44 -14.50 -2.66
C SER A 27 6.25 -15.32 -3.66
N GLU A 28 6.90 -14.66 -4.64
CA GLU A 28 7.80 -15.30 -5.60
C GLU A 28 8.99 -15.96 -4.88
N ALA A 29 9.60 -15.27 -3.92
CA ALA A 29 10.70 -15.81 -3.14
C ALA A 29 10.31 -17.06 -2.33
N ILE A 30 9.12 -17.06 -1.70
CA ILE A 30 8.59 -18.23 -0.98
C ILE A 30 8.34 -19.39 -1.92
N ARG A 31 7.67 -19.13 -3.06
CA ARG A 31 7.38 -20.15 -4.08
C ARG A 31 8.66 -20.82 -4.56
N ASP A 32 9.62 -20.01 -5.00
CA ASP A 32 10.86 -20.51 -5.60
C ASP A 32 11.72 -21.22 -4.56
N TYR A 33 11.71 -20.75 -3.31
CA TYR A 33 12.38 -21.43 -2.20
C TYR A 33 11.76 -22.79 -1.91
N ALA A 34 10.43 -22.88 -1.75
CA ALA A 34 9.73 -24.14 -1.50
C ALA A 34 9.94 -25.14 -2.65
N ALA A 35 9.87 -24.67 -3.90
CA ALA A 35 10.09 -25.49 -5.09
C ALA A 35 11.49 -26.12 -5.14
N GLY A 36 12.51 -25.40 -4.68
CA GLY A 36 13.89 -25.88 -4.64
C GLY A 36 14.32 -26.51 -3.31
N LEU A 37 13.42 -26.64 -2.32
CA LEU A 37 13.74 -27.16 -1.00
C LEU A 37 13.70 -28.69 -1.01
N ASP A 38 14.89 -29.30 -0.90
CA ASP A 38 15.08 -30.74 -0.76
C ASP A 38 15.34 -31.10 0.71
N VAL A 39 14.35 -31.72 1.35
CA VAL A 39 14.36 -32.10 2.76
C VAL A 39 13.59 -33.40 2.96
N ALA A 40 14.03 -34.22 3.91
CA ALA A 40 13.47 -35.55 4.14
C ALA A 40 12.32 -35.60 5.16
N SER A 41 12.12 -34.53 5.93
CA SER A 41 11.13 -34.49 7.02
C SER A 41 10.24 -33.24 6.95
N MET A 42 9.01 -33.38 7.44
CA MET A 42 8.09 -32.25 7.56
C MET A 42 8.56 -31.24 8.58
N GLU A 43 9.22 -31.67 9.65
CA GLU A 43 9.77 -30.80 10.68
C GLU A 43 10.82 -29.86 10.07
N GLU A 44 11.73 -30.40 9.26
CA GLU A 44 12.74 -29.61 8.57
C GLU A 44 12.12 -28.69 7.53
N PHE A 45 11.17 -29.19 6.72
CA PHE A 45 10.44 -28.38 5.75
C PHE A 45 9.77 -27.17 6.42
N SER A 46 9.04 -27.42 7.50
CA SER A 46 8.33 -26.40 8.28
C SER A 46 9.29 -25.36 8.86
N ALA A 47 10.40 -25.81 9.45
CA ALA A 47 11.41 -24.93 10.02
C ALA A 47 12.04 -24.01 8.95
N ARG A 48 12.33 -24.55 7.76
CA ARG A 48 12.93 -23.81 6.64
C ARG A 48 11.98 -22.80 6.02
N ILE A 49 10.71 -23.15 5.85
CA ILE A 49 9.69 -22.20 5.36
C ILE A 49 9.50 -21.07 6.39
N LYS A 50 9.44 -21.41 7.69
CA LYS A 50 9.32 -20.40 8.76
C LYS A 50 10.52 -19.47 8.82
N GLU A 51 11.73 -19.99 8.67
CA GLU A 51 12.98 -19.22 8.61
C GLU A 51 12.91 -18.16 7.49
N VAL A 52 12.54 -18.58 6.27
CA VAL A 52 12.41 -17.68 5.11
C VAL A 52 11.28 -16.67 5.29
N SER A 53 10.12 -17.10 5.78
CA SER A 53 8.99 -16.21 6.06
C SER A 53 9.37 -15.11 7.05
N ASN A 54 10.04 -15.46 8.15
CA ASN A 54 10.51 -14.50 9.15
C ASN A 54 11.55 -13.52 8.58
N LEU A 55 12.51 -14.04 7.80
CA LEU A 55 13.51 -13.20 7.14
C LEU A 55 12.84 -12.15 6.24
N LEU A 56 11.90 -12.57 5.39
CA LEU A 56 11.18 -11.66 4.49
C LEU A 56 10.39 -10.63 5.29
N ILE A 57 9.57 -11.03 6.25
CA ILE A 57 8.75 -10.12 7.08
C ILE A 57 9.61 -9.07 7.79
N SER A 58 10.78 -9.45 8.30
CA SER A 58 11.68 -8.55 9.04
C SER A 58 12.31 -7.43 8.19
N THR A 59 12.17 -7.47 6.86
CA THR A 59 12.80 -6.48 5.98
C THR A 59 12.22 -5.08 6.12
N ARG A 60 10.89 -4.96 6.27
CA ARG A 60 10.16 -3.68 6.38
C ARG A 60 8.86 -3.81 7.21
N PRO A 61 8.91 -3.60 8.53
CA PRO A 61 7.76 -3.78 9.44
C PRO A 61 6.53 -2.93 9.10
N THR A 62 6.73 -1.75 8.51
CA THR A 62 5.66 -0.82 8.09
C THR A 62 4.81 -1.33 6.93
N ALA A 63 5.35 -2.22 6.10
CA ALA A 63 4.69 -2.68 4.88
C ALA A 63 3.76 -3.85 5.18
N VAL A 64 2.54 -3.60 5.63
CA VAL A 64 1.58 -4.66 6.03
C VAL A 64 1.22 -5.64 4.91
N SER A 65 1.45 -5.25 3.65
CA SER A 65 1.29 -6.13 2.49
C SER A 65 2.25 -7.32 2.50
N LEU A 66 3.44 -7.16 3.10
CA LEU A 66 4.48 -8.16 3.18
C LEU A 66 4.09 -9.36 4.08
N PRO A 67 3.74 -9.19 5.37
CA PRO A 67 3.30 -10.31 6.20
C PRO A 67 2.03 -10.99 5.66
N ASN A 68 1.11 -10.23 5.05
CA ASN A 68 -0.06 -10.82 4.39
C ASN A 68 0.33 -11.72 3.21
N ALA A 69 1.19 -11.23 2.31
CA ALA A 69 1.67 -12.00 1.18
C ALA A 69 2.41 -13.27 1.63
N VAL A 70 3.29 -13.13 2.63
CA VAL A 70 4.06 -14.24 3.19
C VAL A 70 3.13 -15.29 3.81
N LYS A 71 2.17 -14.89 4.64
CA LYS A 71 1.22 -15.82 5.27
C LYS A 71 0.38 -16.55 4.23
N LEU A 72 -0.23 -15.81 3.30
CA LEU A 72 -1.10 -16.39 2.28
C LEU A 72 -0.33 -17.36 1.37
N SER A 73 0.92 -17.03 1.02
CA SER A 73 1.75 -17.86 0.13
C SER A 73 2.30 -19.10 0.83
N SER A 74 2.69 -18.98 2.10
CA SER A 74 3.38 -20.07 2.84
C SER A 74 2.44 -21.02 3.60
N LYS A 75 1.11 -20.83 3.49
CA LYS A 75 0.13 -21.69 4.15
C LYS A 75 0.08 -23.08 3.50
N TYR A 76 0.05 -24.12 4.32
CA TYR A 76 -0.19 -25.52 3.93
C TYR A 76 -0.86 -26.26 5.10
N SER A 77 -1.47 -27.42 4.80
CA SER A 77 -2.12 -28.29 5.77
C SER A 77 -1.66 -29.75 5.70
N SER A 78 -1.00 -30.15 4.60
CA SER A 78 -0.50 -31.51 4.44
C SER A 78 0.64 -31.84 5.40
N ALA A 79 0.69 -33.11 5.83
CA ALA A 79 1.78 -33.72 6.57
C ALA A 79 2.80 -34.43 5.65
N ASN A 80 2.72 -34.21 4.34
CA ASN A 80 3.67 -34.72 3.35
C ASN A 80 4.43 -33.56 2.69
N VAL A 81 5.76 -33.69 2.57
CA VAL A 81 6.64 -32.61 2.08
C VAL A 81 6.28 -32.21 0.65
N GLU A 82 6.00 -33.17 -0.23
CA GLU A 82 5.67 -32.89 -1.63
C GLU A 82 4.33 -32.16 -1.72
N GLU A 83 3.31 -32.66 -1.02
CA GLU A 83 1.99 -32.03 -1.02
C GLU A 83 2.02 -30.62 -0.42
N ALA A 84 2.71 -30.43 0.71
CA ALA A 84 2.90 -29.12 1.32
C ALA A 84 3.65 -28.15 0.38
N ARG A 85 4.67 -28.63 -0.35
CA ARG A 85 5.35 -27.86 -1.39
C ARG A 85 4.40 -27.43 -2.49
N GLN A 86 3.57 -28.34 -3.01
CA GLN A 86 2.60 -28.02 -4.05
C GLN A 86 1.54 -27.02 -3.57
N GLU A 87 1.09 -27.13 -2.31
CA GLU A 87 0.18 -26.16 -1.69
C GLU A 87 0.80 -24.75 -1.63
N ILE A 88 2.05 -24.62 -1.16
CA ILE A 88 2.77 -23.33 -1.13
C ILE A 88 2.91 -22.75 -2.54
N ILE A 89 3.32 -23.58 -3.52
CA ILE A 89 3.49 -23.11 -4.90
C ILE A 89 2.17 -22.60 -5.47
N LYS A 90 1.08 -23.36 -5.27
CA LYS A 90 -0.26 -23.00 -5.69
C LYS A 90 -0.71 -21.69 -5.04
N ASN A 91 -0.54 -21.57 -3.72
CA ASN A 91 -0.98 -20.41 -2.96
C ASN A 91 -0.20 -19.15 -3.34
N ALA A 92 1.12 -19.25 -3.52
CA ALA A 92 1.94 -18.16 -4.00
C ALA A 92 1.56 -17.70 -5.41
N ASN A 93 1.33 -18.65 -6.34
CA ASN A 93 0.90 -18.32 -7.70
C ASN A 93 -0.49 -17.64 -7.71
N LEU A 94 -1.41 -18.11 -6.88
CA LEU A 94 -2.72 -17.46 -6.71
C LEU A 94 -2.58 -16.04 -6.18
N PHE A 95 -1.74 -15.82 -5.16
CA PHE A 95 -1.48 -14.48 -4.64
C PHE A 95 -0.90 -13.55 -5.71
N ILE A 96 0.08 -14.03 -6.47
CA ILE A 96 0.69 -13.26 -7.56
C ILE A 96 -0.35 -12.87 -8.61
N GLU A 97 -1.23 -13.81 -9.01
CA GLU A 97 -2.31 -13.53 -9.96
C GLU A 97 -3.29 -12.49 -9.42
N ILE A 98 -3.66 -12.59 -8.14
CA ILE A 98 -4.52 -11.60 -7.46
C ILE A 98 -3.84 -10.23 -7.48
N ALA A 99 -2.57 -10.15 -7.09
CA ALA A 99 -1.81 -8.91 -7.04
C ALA A 99 -1.66 -8.26 -8.43
N ASP A 100 -1.44 -9.05 -9.48
CA ASP A 100 -1.33 -8.56 -10.86
C ASP A 100 -2.65 -8.01 -11.39
N LYS A 101 -3.80 -8.59 -11.00
CA LYS A 101 -5.13 -8.16 -11.44
C LYS A 101 -5.76 -7.08 -10.54
N ALA A 102 -5.23 -6.88 -9.33
CA ALA A 102 -5.85 -6.02 -8.33
C ALA A 102 -5.98 -4.57 -8.80
N LEU A 103 -4.92 -4.01 -9.40
CA LEU A 103 -4.93 -2.63 -9.89
C LEU A 103 -5.98 -2.41 -10.97
N GLU A 104 -6.06 -3.31 -11.96
CA GLU A 104 -7.07 -3.23 -13.02
C GLU A 104 -8.50 -3.28 -12.46
N LYS A 105 -8.75 -4.19 -11.50
CA LYS A 105 -10.06 -4.28 -10.84
C LYS A 105 -10.39 -3.02 -10.07
N ILE A 106 -9.45 -2.51 -9.26
CA ILE A 106 -9.61 -1.26 -8.51
C ILE A 106 -9.90 -0.09 -9.46
N GLY A 107 -9.15 0.02 -10.56
CA GLY A 107 -9.36 1.02 -11.60
C GLY A 107 -10.77 0.98 -12.15
N LYS A 108 -11.22 -0.19 -12.63
CA LYS A 108 -12.57 -0.40 -13.18
C LYS A 108 -13.70 -0.18 -12.17
N ILE A 109 -13.49 -0.53 -10.91
CA ILE A 109 -14.50 -0.36 -9.85
C ILE A 109 -14.58 1.12 -9.44
N GLY A 110 -13.43 1.74 -9.20
CA GLY A 110 -13.33 3.12 -8.73
C GLY A 110 -13.68 4.14 -9.81
N SER A 111 -13.35 3.88 -11.08
CA SER A 111 -13.63 4.82 -12.19
C SER A 111 -15.14 5.11 -12.28
N ARG A 112 -16.00 4.14 -11.94
CA ARG A 112 -17.47 4.29 -11.91
C ARG A 112 -17.97 5.33 -10.91
N ARG A 113 -17.14 5.72 -9.93
CA ARG A 113 -17.44 6.78 -8.96
C ARG A 113 -16.97 8.16 -9.41
N ILE A 114 -16.14 8.23 -10.43
CA ILE A 114 -15.73 9.47 -11.10
C ILE A 114 -16.79 9.85 -12.13
N ARG A 115 -17.17 11.13 -12.15
CA ARG A 115 -18.12 11.71 -13.09
C ARG A 115 -17.39 12.53 -14.14
N ASP A 116 -18.05 12.71 -15.27
CA ASP A 116 -17.63 13.66 -16.29
C ASP A 116 -17.59 15.08 -15.70
N GLY A 117 -16.53 15.84 -15.99
CA GLY A 117 -16.27 17.16 -15.44
C GLY A 117 -15.62 17.21 -14.05
N ASP A 118 -15.35 16.07 -13.41
CA ASP A 118 -14.76 16.05 -12.06
C ASP A 118 -13.33 16.62 -12.04
N VAL A 119 -13.05 17.47 -11.05
CA VAL A 119 -11.68 17.83 -10.63
C VAL A 119 -11.25 16.91 -9.48
N ILE A 120 -10.22 16.10 -9.71
CA ILE A 120 -9.73 15.11 -8.75
C ILE A 120 -8.47 15.61 -8.07
N MET A 121 -8.43 15.63 -6.74
CA MET A 121 -7.18 15.87 -6.00
C MET A 121 -6.55 14.54 -5.56
N THR A 122 -5.23 14.43 -5.70
CA THR A 122 -4.47 13.24 -5.28
C THR A 122 -3.16 13.62 -4.58
N HIS A 123 -2.62 12.67 -3.82
CA HIS A 123 -1.43 12.84 -3.01
C HIS A 123 -0.49 11.63 -3.11
N CYS A 124 0.82 11.89 -3.07
CA CYS A 124 1.88 10.93 -3.33
C CYS A 124 1.81 10.34 -4.76
N ASN A 125 2.36 9.14 -4.95
CA ASN A 125 2.34 8.36 -6.17
C ASN A 125 1.84 6.94 -5.88
N SER A 126 0.53 6.75 -5.97
CA SER A 126 -0.13 5.45 -5.78
C SER A 126 -0.63 4.90 -7.11
N HIS A 127 -0.17 3.70 -7.48
CA HIS A 127 -0.62 3.03 -8.70
C HIS A 127 -2.11 2.68 -8.64
N ALA A 128 -2.65 2.34 -7.46
CA ALA A 128 -4.08 2.04 -7.29
C ALA A 128 -4.95 3.29 -7.50
N SER A 129 -4.52 4.44 -6.96
CA SER A 129 -5.19 5.73 -7.17
C SER A 129 -5.12 6.17 -8.62
N LEU A 130 -3.93 6.06 -9.23
CA LEU A 130 -3.73 6.41 -10.63
C LEU A 130 -4.56 5.52 -11.55
N SER A 131 -4.67 4.22 -11.26
CA SER A 131 -5.51 3.32 -12.06
C SER A 131 -6.98 3.74 -12.08
N ILE A 132 -7.53 4.29 -10.99
CA ILE A 132 -8.90 4.83 -10.98
C ILE A 132 -9.01 6.05 -11.90
N ILE A 133 -8.05 6.96 -11.80
CA ILE A 133 -8.03 8.23 -12.55
C ILE A 133 -7.83 7.96 -14.05
N THR A 134 -6.84 7.15 -14.42
CA THR A 134 -6.54 6.84 -15.82
C THR A 134 -7.66 6.05 -16.46
N THR A 135 -8.23 5.04 -15.77
CA THR A 135 -9.38 4.30 -16.31
C THR A 135 -10.60 5.21 -16.48
N ALA A 136 -10.86 6.17 -15.58
CA ALA A 136 -11.94 7.12 -15.75
C ALA A 136 -11.76 8.01 -17.00
N PHE A 137 -10.53 8.43 -17.29
CA PHE A 137 -10.20 9.20 -18.49
C PHE A 137 -10.30 8.35 -19.77
N GLU A 138 -9.78 7.11 -19.76
CA GLU A 138 -9.88 6.16 -20.87
C GLU A 138 -11.33 5.78 -21.18
N ASP A 139 -12.21 5.78 -20.16
CA ASP A 139 -13.67 5.62 -20.31
C ASP A 139 -14.34 6.86 -20.98
N GLY A 140 -13.56 7.89 -21.35
CA GLY A 140 -14.01 9.06 -22.12
C GLY A 140 -14.51 10.23 -21.29
N LYS A 141 -14.24 10.27 -19.98
CA LYS A 141 -14.65 11.38 -19.10
C LYS A 141 -13.67 12.54 -19.20
N ASP A 142 -14.20 13.74 -19.36
CA ASP A 142 -13.43 14.99 -19.28
C ASP A 142 -13.14 15.30 -17.81
N ILE A 143 -11.95 14.93 -17.34
CA ILE A 143 -11.51 15.12 -15.95
C ILE A 143 -10.20 15.89 -15.90
N SER A 144 -9.95 16.54 -14.77
CA SER A 144 -8.66 17.16 -14.48
C SER A 144 -8.15 16.77 -13.10
N VAL A 145 -6.83 16.86 -12.90
CA VAL A 145 -6.19 16.43 -11.65
C VAL A 145 -5.42 17.57 -10.98
N ILE A 146 -5.57 17.72 -9.67
CA ILE A 146 -4.71 18.51 -8.81
C ILE A 146 -3.82 17.55 -8.01
N ALA A 147 -2.53 17.50 -8.33
CA ALA A 147 -1.56 16.67 -7.63
C ALA A 147 -0.73 17.52 -6.66
N THR A 148 -0.59 17.08 -5.42
CA THR A 148 0.34 17.69 -4.46
C THR A 148 1.76 17.20 -4.69
N GLU A 149 2.77 18.02 -4.46
CA GLU A 149 4.18 17.62 -4.66
C GLU A 149 4.63 16.48 -3.75
N SER A 150 4.08 16.35 -2.54
CA SER A 150 4.39 15.29 -1.56
C SER A 150 5.82 15.35 -1.04
N ARG A 151 6.14 16.38 -0.25
CA ARG A 151 7.42 16.45 0.48
C ARG A 151 7.55 15.29 1.48
N PRO A 152 8.79 14.92 1.86
CA PRO A 152 10.05 15.51 1.42
C PRO A 152 10.56 15.03 0.06
N ARG A 153 10.19 13.81 -0.37
CA ARG A 153 10.76 13.14 -1.56
C ARG A 153 10.14 13.56 -2.89
N ARG A 154 9.12 14.42 -2.86
CA ARG A 154 8.44 15.01 -4.03
C ARG A 154 7.85 13.96 -4.99
N GLN A 155 7.24 12.91 -4.45
CA GLN A 155 6.64 11.83 -5.25
C GLN A 155 5.55 12.32 -6.20
N GLY A 156 4.91 13.46 -5.94
CA GLY A 156 3.95 14.09 -6.85
C GLY A 156 4.52 14.36 -8.25
N LEU A 157 5.85 14.52 -8.37
CA LEU A 157 6.51 14.65 -9.67
C LEU A 157 6.42 13.38 -10.53
N LEU A 158 6.38 12.20 -9.90
CA LEU A 158 6.13 10.95 -10.62
C LEU A 158 4.68 10.84 -11.07
N THR A 159 3.76 11.35 -10.25
CA THR A 159 2.33 11.38 -10.53
C THR A 159 2.01 12.26 -11.74
N ILE A 160 2.51 13.50 -11.78
CA ILE A 160 2.24 14.38 -12.92
C ILE A 160 2.88 13.88 -14.23
N ARG A 161 4.03 13.19 -14.16
CA ARG A 161 4.64 12.56 -15.35
C ARG A 161 3.74 11.46 -15.89
N HIS A 162 3.26 10.58 -15.02
CA HIS A 162 2.34 9.51 -15.40
C HIS A 162 1.06 10.08 -16.01
N LEU A 163 0.44 11.08 -15.39
CA LEU A 163 -0.79 11.70 -15.91
C LEU A 163 -0.57 12.44 -17.23
N ASN A 164 0.60 13.06 -17.41
CA ASN A 164 1.00 13.68 -18.67
C ASN A 164 1.13 12.65 -19.80
N ASP A 165 1.66 11.46 -19.53
CA ASP A 165 1.78 10.40 -20.54
C ASP A 165 0.41 9.91 -21.05
N PHE A 166 -0.65 10.07 -20.25
CA PHE A 166 -2.05 9.81 -20.64
C PHE A 166 -2.75 11.03 -21.26
N GLY A 167 -2.13 12.22 -21.23
CA GLY A 167 -2.74 13.46 -21.71
C GLY A 167 -3.79 14.06 -20.77
N ILE A 168 -3.78 13.72 -19.47
CA ILE A 168 -4.75 14.21 -18.50
C ILE A 168 -4.35 15.62 -18.01
N PRO A 169 -5.22 16.64 -18.13
CA PRO A 169 -4.95 17.98 -17.61
C PRO A 169 -4.61 17.94 -16.11
N THR A 170 -3.40 18.38 -15.75
CA THR A 170 -2.88 18.22 -14.39
C THR A 170 -2.23 19.50 -13.86
N THR A 171 -2.61 19.91 -12.65
CA THR A 171 -2.01 21.01 -11.90
C THR A 171 -1.18 20.46 -10.75
N LEU A 172 0.09 20.87 -10.64
CA LEU A 172 0.94 20.56 -9.48
C LEU A 172 0.86 21.68 -8.44
N ILE A 173 0.60 21.33 -7.18
CA ILE A 173 0.60 22.27 -6.05
C ILE A 173 1.56 21.83 -4.95
N VAL A 174 1.99 22.77 -4.10
CA VAL A 174 2.67 22.45 -2.84
C VAL A 174 1.68 21.88 -1.83
N ASP A 175 2.15 21.06 -0.90
CA ASP A 175 1.30 20.38 0.09
C ASP A 175 0.49 21.38 0.94
N SER A 176 1.08 22.52 1.30
CA SER A 176 0.42 23.58 2.08
C SER A 176 -0.74 24.27 1.36
N ALA A 177 -0.86 24.12 0.04
CA ALA A 177 -1.92 24.76 -0.75
C ALA A 177 -3.19 23.90 -0.86
N VAL A 178 -3.19 22.68 -0.31
CA VAL A 178 -4.31 21.72 -0.39
C VAL A 178 -5.64 22.35 0.02
N ARG A 179 -5.71 22.96 1.21
CA ARG A 179 -6.96 23.56 1.70
C ARG A 179 -7.44 24.72 0.82
N TYR A 180 -6.53 25.51 0.25
CA TYR A 180 -6.87 26.65 -0.61
C TYR A 180 -7.55 26.18 -1.91
N TYR A 181 -7.00 25.15 -2.55
CA TYR A 181 -7.53 24.59 -3.79
C TYR A 181 -8.70 23.61 -3.59
N MET A 182 -8.97 23.16 -2.36
CA MET A 182 -10.07 22.21 -2.08
C MET A 182 -11.45 22.68 -2.55
N LYS A 183 -11.67 24.00 -2.65
CA LYS A 183 -12.91 24.57 -3.20
C LYS A 183 -13.16 24.21 -4.67
N GLU A 184 -12.09 23.97 -5.44
CA GLU A 184 -12.11 23.60 -6.86
C GLU A 184 -12.20 22.09 -7.07
N VAL A 185 -12.03 21.29 -6.02
CA VAL A 185 -11.99 19.82 -6.06
C VAL A 185 -13.39 19.25 -5.95
N ASP A 186 -13.70 18.21 -6.70
CA ASP A 186 -14.93 17.43 -6.53
C ASP A 186 -14.70 16.18 -5.70
N LYS A 187 -13.57 15.49 -5.92
CA LYS A 187 -13.23 14.22 -5.26
C LYS A 187 -11.75 14.16 -4.93
N VAL A 188 -11.44 13.54 -3.82
CA VAL A 188 -10.08 13.16 -3.45
C VAL A 188 -9.92 11.66 -3.68
N VAL A 189 -8.85 11.27 -4.39
CA VAL A 189 -8.48 9.87 -4.58
C VAL A 189 -7.03 9.70 -4.13
N VAL A 190 -6.80 8.82 -3.16
CA VAL A 190 -5.47 8.51 -2.63
C VAL A 190 -5.21 7.01 -2.60
N GLY A 191 -3.95 6.63 -2.43
CA GLY A 191 -3.59 5.26 -2.14
C GLY A 191 -3.68 4.90 -0.66
N ALA A 192 -3.20 3.70 -0.36
CA ALA A 192 -2.91 3.24 0.99
C ALA A 192 -1.57 2.50 1.04
N ASP A 193 -0.88 2.65 2.16
CA ASP A 193 0.22 1.77 2.58
C ASP A 193 -0.31 0.68 3.53
N ALA A 194 -1.23 1.04 4.43
CA ALA A 194 -1.95 0.10 5.28
C ALA A 194 -3.35 0.61 5.67
N ILE A 195 -4.26 -0.31 5.99
CA ILE A 195 -5.59 -0.02 6.54
C ILE A 195 -5.77 -0.82 7.83
N ALA A 196 -6.03 -0.13 8.94
CA ALA A 196 -6.25 -0.76 10.24
C ALA A 196 -7.66 -1.39 10.33
N ALA A 197 -7.85 -2.30 11.30
CA ALA A 197 -9.10 -3.01 11.53
C ALA A 197 -10.29 -2.09 11.85
N ASN A 198 -10.04 -0.91 12.43
CA ASN A 198 -11.04 0.13 12.66
C ASN A 198 -11.31 1.03 11.44
N GLY A 199 -10.68 0.73 10.30
CA GLY A 199 -10.82 1.50 9.06
C GLY A 199 -9.88 2.70 8.93
N ALA A 200 -9.03 2.98 9.93
CA ALA A 200 -8.05 4.06 9.82
C ALA A 200 -7.02 3.75 8.73
N LEU A 201 -6.69 4.77 7.94
CA LEU A 201 -5.73 4.67 6.85
C LEU A 201 -4.35 5.10 7.31
N VAL A 202 -3.32 4.33 6.94
CA VAL A 202 -1.93 4.77 6.95
C VAL A 202 -1.49 4.99 5.52
N ASN A 203 -1.08 6.22 5.21
CA ASN A 203 -0.60 6.61 3.89
C ASN A 203 0.46 7.71 4.03
N LYS A 204 1.02 8.18 2.91
CA LYS A 204 2.04 9.24 2.87
C LYS A 204 1.70 10.43 3.77
N ILE A 205 2.70 10.90 4.53
CA ILE A 205 2.59 12.10 5.38
C ILE A 205 1.95 13.27 4.63
N GLY A 206 0.90 13.85 5.22
CA GLY A 206 0.06 14.88 4.59
C GLY A 206 -1.29 14.36 4.10
N THR A 207 -1.48 13.03 4.01
CA THR A 207 -2.78 12.44 3.66
C THR A 207 -3.86 12.78 4.68
N SER A 208 -3.53 12.76 5.97
CA SER A 208 -4.47 13.12 7.04
C SER A 208 -4.95 14.57 6.95
N GLN A 209 -4.05 15.49 6.58
CA GLN A 209 -4.36 16.91 6.38
C GLN A 209 -5.22 17.13 5.14
N LEU A 210 -4.94 16.38 4.06
CA LEU A 210 -5.77 16.37 2.86
C LEU A 210 -7.18 15.85 3.16
N ALA A 211 -7.29 14.76 3.91
CA ALA A 211 -8.57 14.19 4.33
C ALA A 211 -9.37 15.15 5.21
N LEU A 212 -8.72 15.82 6.16
CA LEU A 212 -9.33 16.84 6.99
C LEU A 212 -9.89 18.00 6.15
N ALA A 213 -9.11 18.53 5.20
CA ALA A 213 -9.56 19.61 4.32
C ALA A 213 -10.72 19.18 3.41
N ALA A 214 -10.68 17.94 2.89
CA ALA A 214 -11.77 17.37 2.10
C ALA A 214 -13.05 17.23 2.93
N HIS A 215 -12.94 16.70 4.15
CA HIS A 215 -14.04 16.56 5.08
C HIS A 215 -14.65 17.92 5.45
N GLU A 216 -13.82 18.92 5.79
CA GLU A 216 -14.26 20.31 6.03
C GLU A 216 -15.06 20.88 4.84
N ALA A 217 -14.58 20.65 3.62
CA ALA A 217 -15.21 21.14 2.40
C ALA A 217 -16.34 20.23 1.86
N ARG A 218 -16.67 19.13 2.57
CA ARG A 218 -17.66 18.11 2.16
C ARG A 218 -17.37 17.52 0.78
N LYS A 219 -16.09 17.28 0.49
CA LYS A 219 -15.61 16.64 -0.74
C LYS A 219 -15.41 15.16 -0.48
N SER A 220 -15.76 14.32 -1.46
CA SER A 220 -15.69 12.89 -1.23
C SER A 220 -14.24 12.41 -1.17
N PHE A 221 -13.89 11.61 -0.17
CA PHE A 221 -12.56 11.06 0.04
C PHE A 221 -12.55 9.54 -0.21
N MET A 222 -11.86 9.14 -1.27
CA MET A 222 -11.75 7.77 -1.75
C MET A 222 -10.35 7.22 -1.54
N VAL A 223 -10.26 6.04 -0.96
CA VAL A 223 -9.01 5.30 -0.77
C VAL A 223 -8.95 4.13 -1.75
N ALA A 224 -7.93 4.06 -2.58
CA ALA A 224 -7.66 2.94 -3.48
C ALA A 224 -6.65 1.98 -2.83
N ALA A 225 -7.09 0.77 -2.49
CA ALA A 225 -6.27 -0.19 -1.76
C ALA A 225 -6.59 -1.65 -2.10
N GLU A 226 -5.55 -2.39 -2.47
CA GLU A 226 -5.60 -3.85 -2.57
C GLU A 226 -5.91 -4.48 -1.21
N THR A 227 -6.69 -5.57 -1.19
CA THR A 227 -7.11 -6.28 0.03
C THR A 227 -5.94 -6.72 0.92
N PHE A 228 -4.79 -7.03 0.34
CA PHE A 228 -3.58 -7.39 1.10
C PHE A 228 -2.94 -6.21 1.85
N LYS A 229 -3.47 -4.98 1.75
CA LYS A 229 -3.00 -3.83 2.54
C LYS A 229 -3.75 -3.65 3.88
N PHE A 230 -4.68 -4.54 4.21
CA PHE A 230 -5.38 -4.48 5.49
C PHE A 230 -4.52 -5.14 6.57
N SER A 231 -4.37 -4.49 7.72
CA SER A 231 -3.42 -4.85 8.78
C SER A 231 -4.06 -5.74 9.85
N PRO A 232 -3.71 -7.03 9.92
CA PRO A 232 -4.31 -7.95 10.88
C PRO A 232 -3.89 -7.68 12.32
N SER A 233 -2.64 -7.24 12.53
CA SER A 233 -2.07 -6.91 13.84
C SER A 233 -2.93 -5.90 14.62
N THR A 234 -3.59 -5.00 13.92
CA THR A 234 -4.45 -3.98 14.54
C THR A 234 -5.73 -4.55 15.16
N ILE A 235 -6.13 -5.80 14.84
CA ILE A 235 -7.26 -6.47 15.49
C ILE A 235 -7.01 -6.65 16.99
N VAL A 236 -5.78 -7.01 17.36
CA VAL A 236 -5.37 -7.24 18.76
C VAL A 236 -4.77 -6.00 19.41
N GLY A 237 -4.91 -4.84 18.76
CA GLY A 237 -4.44 -3.55 19.28
C GLY A 237 -2.97 -3.24 19.01
N ASN A 238 -2.26 -4.03 18.20
CA ASN A 238 -0.88 -3.71 17.83
C ASN A 238 -0.87 -2.52 16.86
N PRO A 239 -0.21 -1.40 17.20
CA PRO A 239 -0.18 -0.23 16.34
C PRO A 239 0.67 -0.51 15.08
N ILE A 240 0.31 0.16 13.98
CA ILE A 240 1.19 0.22 12.81
C ILE A 240 2.31 1.22 13.14
N GLU A 241 3.55 0.77 13.14
CA GLU A 241 4.69 1.66 13.37
C GLU A 241 4.82 2.65 12.23
N ILE A 242 5.18 3.90 12.52
CA ILE A 242 5.43 4.93 11.50
C ILE A 242 6.94 5.07 11.29
N GLU A 243 7.37 4.83 10.05
CA GLU A 243 8.78 4.98 9.64
C GLU A 243 9.23 6.45 9.78
N GLU A 244 10.24 6.69 10.62
CA GLU A 244 10.99 7.95 10.66
C GLU A 244 12.23 7.83 9.76
N ARG A 245 12.33 8.70 8.77
CA ARG A 245 13.40 8.67 7.77
C ARG A 245 14.50 9.68 8.10
N ALA A 246 15.59 9.62 7.35
CA ALA A 246 16.72 10.51 7.53
C ALA A 246 16.31 11.99 7.33
N ALA A 247 16.94 12.86 8.13
CA ALA A 247 16.66 14.30 8.13
C ALA A 247 17.12 15.01 6.85
N ASP A 248 18.08 14.43 6.15
CA ASP A 248 18.65 14.94 4.89
C ASP A 248 17.62 15.00 3.75
N GLU A 249 16.54 14.21 3.81
CA GLU A 249 15.42 14.33 2.89
C GLU A 249 14.66 15.66 3.09
N VAL A 250 14.64 16.17 4.31
CA VAL A 250 13.90 17.38 4.71
C VAL A 250 14.77 18.62 4.57
N VAL A 251 16.00 18.59 5.07
CA VAL A 251 16.90 19.75 5.10
C VAL A 251 18.31 19.33 4.70
N ASP A 252 19.03 20.22 4.03
CA ASP A 252 20.44 19.99 3.68
C ASP A 252 21.27 19.71 4.95
N PRO A 253 22.08 18.62 4.98
CA PRO A 253 22.99 18.32 6.08
C PRO A 253 23.92 19.47 6.47
N ALA A 254 24.31 20.33 5.52
CA ALA A 254 25.16 21.49 5.78
C ALA A 254 24.46 22.57 6.61
N VAL A 255 23.13 22.69 6.51
CA VAL A 255 22.35 23.65 7.31
C VAL A 255 22.15 23.14 8.72
N ILE A 256 21.79 21.86 8.87
CA ILE A 256 21.47 21.31 10.20
C ILE A 256 22.71 21.11 11.08
N SER A 257 23.90 20.92 10.48
CA SER A 257 25.15 20.78 11.21
C SER A 257 25.55 22.05 11.99
N GLU A 258 25.07 23.21 11.57
CA GLU A 258 25.30 24.51 12.23
C GLU A 258 24.28 24.81 13.35
N LEU A 259 23.22 24.00 13.48
CA LEU A 259 22.08 24.26 14.36
C LEU A 259 21.98 23.21 15.49
N SER A 260 22.90 23.27 16.46
CA SER A 260 23.04 22.29 17.55
C SER A 260 21.81 22.11 18.47
N HIS A 261 20.86 23.03 18.44
CA HIS A 261 19.62 22.98 19.23
C HIS A 261 18.39 22.53 18.43
N VAL A 262 18.53 22.20 17.15
CA VAL A 262 17.41 21.81 16.27
C VAL A 262 17.43 20.31 16.00
N LYS A 263 16.30 19.65 16.27
CA LYS A 263 16.06 18.26 15.89
C LYS A 263 15.06 18.20 14.75
N VAL A 264 15.46 17.61 13.64
CA VAL A 264 14.58 17.36 12.48
C VAL A 264 13.86 16.03 12.67
N ARG A 265 12.55 16.03 12.41
CA ARG A 265 11.70 14.83 12.38
C ARG A 265 11.19 14.64 10.96
N ASN A 266 11.16 13.39 10.50
CA ASN A 266 10.72 13.06 9.15
C ASN A 266 9.85 11.79 9.15
N PRO A 267 8.64 11.85 9.71
CA PRO A 267 7.69 10.75 9.57
C PRO A 267 7.29 10.59 8.11
N ALA A 268 7.42 9.38 7.57
CA ALA A 268 7.11 9.11 6.17
C ALA A 268 5.62 8.91 5.88
N PHE A 269 4.82 8.68 6.93
CA PHE A 269 3.41 8.34 6.87
C PHE A 269 2.64 9.04 7.99
N ASP A 270 1.33 9.17 7.85
CA ASP A 270 0.41 9.60 8.90
C ASP A 270 -0.83 8.69 8.98
N PHE A 271 -1.61 8.88 10.05
CA PHE A 271 -2.89 8.22 10.23
C PHE A 271 -4.03 9.15 9.81
N THR A 272 -4.85 8.71 8.87
CA THR A 272 -6.14 9.33 8.54
C THR A 272 -7.25 8.60 9.28
N PRO A 273 -8.02 9.29 10.14
CA PRO A 273 -9.18 8.71 10.82
C PRO A 273 -10.22 8.17 9.83
N ALA A 274 -10.87 7.06 10.20
CA ALA A 274 -11.92 6.43 9.40
C ALA A 274 -13.10 7.36 9.11
N GLU A 275 -13.39 8.30 10.02
CA GLU A 275 -14.45 9.31 9.87
C GLU A 275 -14.23 10.29 8.70
N TYR A 276 -13.00 10.43 8.20
CA TYR A 276 -12.71 11.28 7.02
C TYR A 276 -12.72 10.50 5.71
N ILE A 277 -13.03 9.19 5.74
CA ILE A 277 -12.98 8.31 4.56
C ILE A 277 -14.41 7.91 4.20
N ASP A 278 -14.88 8.30 3.02
CA ASP A 278 -16.22 7.90 2.56
C ASP A 278 -16.25 6.47 2.05
N MET A 279 -15.18 6.04 1.37
CA MET A 279 -15.11 4.70 0.78
C MET A 279 -13.69 4.22 0.53
N ILE A 280 -13.53 2.91 0.62
CA ILE A 280 -12.32 2.19 0.23
C ILE A 280 -12.65 1.35 -1.00
N VAL A 281 -11.97 1.60 -2.11
CA VAL A 281 -12.06 0.84 -3.36
C VAL A 281 -11.00 -0.24 -3.34
N THR A 282 -11.46 -1.49 -3.37
CA THR A 282 -10.64 -2.69 -3.32
C THR A 282 -10.83 -3.54 -4.57
N ASP A 283 -9.97 -4.54 -4.74
CA ASP A 283 -10.06 -5.54 -5.82
C ASP A 283 -11.24 -6.51 -5.66
N ILE A 284 -12.00 -6.43 -4.56
CA ILE A 284 -13.24 -7.19 -4.31
C ILE A 284 -14.50 -6.32 -4.29
N GLY A 285 -14.37 -4.99 -4.40
CA GLY A 285 -15.50 -4.07 -4.38
C GLY A 285 -15.24 -2.79 -3.61
N ILE A 286 -16.30 -1.98 -3.45
CA ILE A 286 -16.28 -0.75 -2.65
C ILE A 286 -16.84 -1.07 -1.28
N ILE A 287 -16.13 -0.69 -0.23
CA ILE A 287 -16.55 -0.90 1.16
C ILE A 287 -16.46 0.40 1.96
N PRO A 288 -17.31 0.58 2.99
CA PRO A 288 -17.08 1.61 4.00
C PRO A 288 -15.91 1.22 4.92
N PRO A 289 -15.25 2.18 5.59
CA PRO A 289 -14.14 1.90 6.50
C PRO A 289 -14.47 0.88 7.60
N ALA A 290 -15.71 0.87 8.10
CA ALA A 290 -16.17 -0.06 9.13
C ALA A 290 -16.09 -1.55 8.73
N MET A 291 -16.02 -1.86 7.43
CA MET A 291 -15.89 -3.23 6.91
C MET A 291 -14.44 -3.72 6.86
N ALA A 292 -13.45 -2.92 7.30
CA ALA A 292 -12.04 -3.30 7.27
C ALA A 292 -11.75 -4.60 8.04
N TYR A 293 -12.37 -4.79 9.21
CA TYR A 293 -12.28 -6.03 9.97
C TYR A 293 -12.76 -7.25 9.17
N THR A 294 -13.87 -7.12 8.43
CA THR A 294 -14.42 -8.19 7.59
C THR A 294 -13.45 -8.58 6.49
N VAL A 295 -12.77 -7.63 5.84
CA VAL A 295 -11.74 -7.93 4.85
C VAL A 295 -10.61 -8.76 5.47
N ILE A 296 -10.16 -8.40 6.67
CA ILE A 296 -9.09 -9.14 7.35
C ILE A 296 -9.51 -10.58 7.70
N LYS A 297 -10.72 -10.74 8.25
CA LYS A 297 -11.23 -12.05 8.67
C LYS A 297 -11.59 -12.95 7.49
N GLU A 298 -12.42 -12.45 6.58
CA GLU A 298 -13.05 -13.26 5.53
C GLU A 298 -12.20 -13.38 4.27
N HIS A 299 -11.43 -12.33 3.92
CA HIS A 299 -10.63 -12.33 2.70
C HIS A 299 -9.17 -12.72 2.94
N LEU A 300 -8.54 -12.19 4.00
CA LEU A 300 -7.17 -12.55 4.35
C LEU A 300 -7.08 -13.79 5.25
N GLY A 301 -8.20 -14.24 5.83
CA GLY A 301 -8.27 -15.47 6.61
C GLY A 301 -7.44 -15.45 7.89
N TRP A 302 -7.29 -14.28 8.54
CA TRP A 302 -6.59 -14.20 9.82
C TRP A 302 -7.51 -14.54 11.00
N GLU A 303 -7.07 -15.48 11.83
CA GLU A 303 -7.68 -15.77 13.12
C GLU A 303 -6.97 -15.04 14.26
N LEU A 304 -7.69 -14.75 15.36
CA LEU A 304 -7.14 -13.99 16.50
C LEU A 304 -5.89 -14.64 17.10
N GLY A 305 -5.80 -15.97 17.09
CA GLY A 305 -4.62 -16.70 17.59
C GLY A 305 -3.44 -16.73 16.61
N GLU A 306 -3.60 -16.22 15.40
CA GLU A 306 -2.55 -16.15 14.38
C GLU A 306 -1.95 -14.75 14.23
N VAL A 307 -2.62 -13.73 14.78
CA VAL A 307 -2.22 -12.31 14.76
C VAL A 307 -1.21 -12.02 15.86
#